data_AF-A0A939Z5S8-F1
#
_entry.id   AF-A0A939Z5S8-F1
#
_cell.length_a   1.000
_cell.length_b   1.000
_cell.length_c   1.000
_cell.angle_alpha   90.00
_cell.angle_beta   90.00
_cell.angle_gamma   90.00
#
_symmetry.space_group_name_H-M   'P 1'
#
loop_
_entity.id
_entity.type
_entity.pdbx_description
1 polymer ?
#
loop_
_entity_poly.entity_id
_entity_poly.type
_entity_poly.pdbx_seq_one_letter_code
_entity_poly.pdbx_strand_id
1 'polypeptide(L)'
;VPAWRTVAAAALSYGVPAPAMTSALSYFDGYTTERLPANLLQAQRDYFGAHTYERLDAPRGEFFHTNWTGHGGDTAASTYNA
;
A
#
# COMPACT_ATOMS: atom_id res chain seq x y z
N VAL A 1 -10.96 -15.69 -15.88
CA VAL A 1 -10.44 -14.33 -15.55
C VAL A 1 -10.63 -13.33 -16.70
N PRO A 2 -10.23 -13.59 -17.96
CA PRO A 2 -10.35 -12.59 -19.04
C PRO A 2 -11.78 -12.07 -19.26
N ALA A 3 -12.77 -12.97 -19.33
CA ALA A 3 -14.18 -12.59 -19.50
C ALA A 3 -14.70 -11.69 -18.35
N TRP A 4 -14.28 -11.95 -17.12
CA TRP A 4 -14.65 -11.13 -15.96
C TRP A 4 -14.16 -9.69 -16.12
N ARG A 5 -12.91 -9.50 -16.58
CA ARG A 5 -12.36 -8.16 -16.86
C ARG A 5 -13.14 -7.43 -17.95
N THR A 6 -13.49 -8.13 -19.04
CA THR A 6 -14.28 -7.56 -20.13
C THR A 6 -15.64 -7.06 -19.64
N VAL A 7 -16.36 -7.87 -18.86
CA VAL A 7 -17.69 -7.50 -18.35
C VAL A 7 -17.59 -6.36 -17.32
N ALA A 8 -16.59 -6.40 -16.42
CA ALA A 8 -16.35 -5.32 -15.45
C ALA A 8 -16.00 -3.98 -16.14
N ALA A 9 -15.15 -4.01 -17.17
CA ALA A 9 -14.79 -2.83 -17.95
C ALA A 9 -15.99 -2.25 -18.72
N ALA A 10 -16.83 -3.11 -19.32
CA ALA A 10 -18.04 -2.68 -19.98
C ALA A 10 -19.02 -2.03 -18.99
N ALA A 11 -19.25 -2.64 -17.82
CA ALA A 11 -20.13 -2.08 -16.79
C ALA A 11 -19.70 -0.66 -16.40
N LEU A 12 -18.40 -0.45 -16.15
CA LEU A 12 -17.85 0.87 -15.85
C LEU A 12 -18.00 1.86 -17.01
N SER A 13 -17.73 1.43 -18.24
CA SER A 13 -17.78 2.28 -19.44
C SER A 13 -19.19 2.77 -19.76
N TYR A 14 -20.21 1.97 -19.46
CA TYR A 14 -21.62 2.32 -19.67
C TYR A 14 -22.32 2.87 -18.42
N GLY A 15 -21.59 3.11 -17.32
CA GLY A 15 -22.18 3.63 -16.08
C GLY A 15 -23.12 2.65 -15.37
N VAL A 16 -22.99 1.35 -15.62
CA VAL A 16 -23.75 0.30 -14.94
C VAL A 16 -23.07 -0.03 -13.60
N PRO A 17 -23.74 0.14 -12.45
CA PRO A 17 -23.14 -0.14 -11.16
C PRO A 17 -22.91 -1.65 -10.99
N ALA A 18 -21.65 -2.04 -10.74
CA ALA A 18 -21.27 -3.44 -10.54
C ALA A 18 -20.34 -3.64 -9.31
N PRO A 19 -20.71 -3.13 -8.11
CA PRO A 19 -19.81 -3.00 -6.98
C PRO A 19 -19.22 -4.33 -6.49
N ALA A 20 -20.03 -5.39 -6.42
CA ALA A 20 -19.55 -6.71 -6.01
C ALA A 20 -18.54 -7.29 -7.02
N MET A 21 -18.82 -7.14 -8.31
CA MET A 21 -17.99 -7.66 -9.39
C MET A 21 -16.63 -6.93 -9.48
N THR A 22 -16.62 -5.60 -9.34
CA THR A 22 -15.39 -4.80 -9.39
C THR A 22 -14.57 -4.95 -8.11
N SER A 23 -15.22 -5.04 -6.94
CA SER A 23 -14.55 -5.28 -5.66
C SER A 23 -13.87 -6.65 -5.63
N ALA A 24 -14.59 -7.71 -6.01
CA ALA A 24 -14.02 -9.06 -6.04
C ALA A 24 -12.87 -9.19 -7.04
N LEU A 25 -12.91 -8.50 -8.19
CA LEU A 25 -11.81 -8.48 -9.14
C LEU A 25 -10.59 -7.74 -8.57
N SER A 26 -10.81 -6.60 -7.93
CA SER A 26 -9.75 -5.81 -7.28
C SER A 26 -9.09 -6.59 -6.14
N TYR A 27 -9.88 -7.31 -5.35
CA TYR A 27 -9.37 -8.19 -4.30
C TYR A 27 -8.54 -9.34 -4.88
N PHE A 28 -9.04 -10.02 -5.92
CA PHE A 28 -8.31 -11.12 -6.56
C PHE A 28 -6.96 -10.66 -7.11
N ASP A 29 -6.95 -9.52 -7.82
CA ASP A 29 -5.72 -8.93 -8.34
C ASP A 29 -4.78 -8.52 -7.21
N GLY A 30 -5.32 -7.91 -6.15
CA GLY A 30 -4.54 -7.55 -4.97
C GLY A 30 -3.91 -8.76 -4.27
N TYR A 31 -4.68 -9.82 -4.08
CA TYR A 31 -4.27 -11.03 -3.38
C TYR A 31 -3.21 -11.83 -4.16
N THR A 32 -3.29 -11.82 -5.49
CA THR A 32 -2.35 -12.56 -6.36
C THR A 32 -1.11 -11.74 -6.73
N THR A 33 -1.05 -10.47 -6.33
CA THR A 33 0.10 -9.59 -6.57
C THR A 33 1.10 -9.69 -5.43
N GLU A 34 2.31 -10.20 -5.73
CA GLU A 34 3.40 -10.29 -4.74
C GLU A 34 3.79 -8.93 -4.14
N ARG A 35 3.78 -7.86 -4.96
CA ARG A 35 4.20 -6.51 -4.54
C ARG A 35 3.10 -5.48 -4.82
N LEU A 36 2.40 -5.08 -3.76
CA LEU A 36 1.40 -4.02 -3.80
C LEU A 36 2.02 -2.63 -3.56
N PRO A 37 1.34 -1.55 -4.00
CA PRO A 37 1.79 -0.17 -3.78
C PRO A 37 1.68 0.29 -2.31
N ALA A 38 1.40 -0.62 -1.37
CA ALA A 38 1.39 -0.32 0.07
C ALA A 38 2.78 0.15 0.59
N ASN A 39 3.86 -0.11 -0.14
CA ASN A 39 5.19 0.46 0.15
C ASN A 39 5.19 2.01 0.10
N LEU A 40 4.44 2.62 -0.82
CA LEU A 40 4.31 4.07 -0.91
C LEU A 40 3.56 4.61 0.30
N LEU A 41 2.52 3.90 0.77
CA LEU A 41 1.81 4.25 2.00
C LEU A 41 2.75 4.23 3.20
N GLN A 42 3.61 3.21 3.32
CA GLN A 42 4.63 3.16 4.37
C GLN A 42 5.64 4.32 4.26
N ALA A 43 6.12 4.63 3.05
CA ALA A 43 7.01 5.77 2.83
C ALA A 43 6.34 7.11 3.18
N GLN A 44 5.07 7.30 2.83
CA GLN A 44 4.30 8.49 3.21
C GLN A 44 4.20 8.60 4.73
N ARG A 45 3.79 7.53 5.42
CA ARG A 45 3.68 7.50 6.89
C ARG A 45 4.98 7.86 7.59
N ASP A 46 6.10 7.38 7.05
CA ASP A 46 7.43 7.70 7.57
C ASP A 46 7.82 9.15 7.25
N TYR A 47 7.52 9.65 6.05
CA TYR A 47 7.77 11.02 5.63
C TYR A 47 7.09 12.05 6.54
N PHE A 48 5.79 11.95 6.75
CA PHE A 48 5.03 12.99 7.46
C PHE A 48 4.98 12.79 8.99
N GLY A 49 5.33 11.61 9.48
CA GLY A 49 5.07 11.24 10.88
C GLY A 49 6.13 10.35 11.52
N ALA A 50 7.25 10.10 10.85
CA ALA A 50 8.36 9.30 11.36
C ALA A 50 7.92 7.92 11.90
N HIS A 51 6.90 7.33 11.27
CA HIS A 51 6.27 6.08 11.68
C HIS A 51 7.07 4.83 11.36
N THR A 52 8.23 4.96 10.71
CA THR A 52 9.11 3.87 10.28
C THR A 52 8.48 2.91 9.28
N TYR A 53 9.31 2.07 8.67
CA TYR A 53 8.89 0.98 7.78
C TYR A 53 9.92 -0.16 7.76
N GLU A 54 9.49 -1.34 7.33
CA GLU A 54 10.39 -2.49 7.11
C GLU A 54 10.94 -2.49 5.68
N ARG A 55 12.17 -2.98 5.49
CA ARG A 55 12.80 -3.12 4.17
C ARG A 55 12.82 -4.58 3.73
N LEU A 56 12.79 -4.79 2.41
CA LEU A 56 12.84 -6.14 1.82
C LEU A 56 14.24 -6.77 1.86
N ASP A 57 15.27 -5.95 2.05
CA ASP A 57 16.67 -6.37 2.14
C ASP A 57 17.19 -6.42 3.60
N ALA A 58 16.27 -6.39 4.57
CA ALA A 58 16.56 -6.51 5.99
C ALA A 58 15.72 -7.65 6.61
N PRO A 59 16.16 -8.23 7.75
CA PRO A 59 15.33 -9.15 8.53
C PRO A 59 13.99 -8.53 8.89
N ARG A 60 12.93 -9.36 8.87
CA ARG A 60 11.58 -8.93 9.27
C ARG A 60 11.57 -8.52 10.74
N GLY A 61 10.87 -7.44 11.05
CA GLY A 61 10.81 -6.83 12.38
C GLY A 61 11.86 -5.74 12.60
N GLU A 62 12.77 -5.51 11.66
CA GLU A 62 13.63 -4.33 11.66
C GLU A 62 12.93 -3.12 11.02
N PHE A 63 12.84 -2.03 11.77
CA PHE A 63 12.16 -0.81 11.36
C PHE A 63 13.16 0.32 11.12
N PHE A 64 12.94 1.03 10.01
CA PHE A 64 13.81 2.10 9.54
C PHE A 64 13.03 3.41 9.46
N HIS A 65 13.61 4.49 9.95
CA HIS A 65 13.18 5.86 9.65
C HIS A 65 14.14 6.45 8.62
N THR A 66 13.61 7.13 7.60
CA THR A 66 14.40 7.88 6.64
C THR A 66 14.20 9.37 6.83
N ASN A 67 15.29 10.14 6.85
CA ASN A 67 15.21 11.60 6.77
C ASN A 67 14.92 12.04 5.33
N TRP A 68 13.64 12.05 4.96
CA TRP A 68 13.20 12.32 3.58
C TRP A 68 13.40 13.77 3.12
N THR A 69 13.50 14.73 4.05
CA THR A 69 13.61 16.16 3.71
C THR A 69 15.06 16.63 3.67
N GLY A 70 16.01 15.85 4.20
CA GLY A 70 17.42 16.24 4.36
C GLY A 70 17.66 17.33 5.41
N HIS A 71 16.60 17.84 6.02
CA HIS A 71 16.62 18.89 7.04
C HIS A 71 15.82 18.52 8.30
N GLY A 72 15.12 17.39 8.29
CA GLY A 72 14.51 16.80 9.48
C GLY A 72 15.58 16.20 10.40
N GLY A 73 15.29 16.09 11.70
CA GLY A 73 16.15 15.36 12.63
C GLY A 73 16.00 13.84 12.49
N ASP A 74 16.93 13.07 13.06
CA ASP A 74 16.89 11.60 13.08
C ASP A 74 15.85 11.03 14.07
N THR A 75 14.85 11.83 14.44
CA THR A 75 13.86 11.48 15.46
C THR A 75 12.75 10.65 14.85
N ALA A 76 12.74 9.35 15.14
CA ALA A 76 11.62 8.47 14.86
C ALA A 76 10.52 8.59 15.93
N ALA A 77 9.25 8.37 15.55
CA ALA A 77 8.17 8.24 16.53
C ALA A 77 8.41 6.95 17.33
N SER A 78 9.03 7.06 18.50
CA SER A 78 9.30 5.92 19.37
C SER A 78 8.04 5.45 20.08
N THR A 79 7.84 4.14 20.15
CA THR A 79 6.88 3.54 21.08
C THR A 79 7.36 3.80 22.51
N TYR A 80 6.58 4.51 23.32
CA TYR A 80 6.81 4.53 24.76
C TYR A 80 6.50 3.14 25.31
N ASN A 81 7.53 2.37 25.66
CA ASN A 81 7.33 1.18 26.48
C ASN A 81 7.02 1.66 27.91
N ALA A 82 5.78 1.45 28.36
CA ALA A 82 5.40 1.64 29.76
C ALA A 82 5.96 0.50 30.63
#